data_AF-A0A238Y9I9-F1
#
_entry.id   AF-A0A238Y9I9-F1
#
_cell.length_a   1.000
_cell.length_b   1.000
_cell.length_c   1.000
_cell.angle_alpha   90.00
_cell.angle_beta   90.00
_cell.angle_gamma   90.00
#
_symmetry.space_group_name_H-M   'P 1'
#
loop_
_entity.id
_entity.type
_entity.pdbx_description
1 polymer ?
#
loop_
_entity_poly.entity_id
_entity_poly.type
_entity_poly.pdbx_seq_one_letter_code
_entity_poly.pdbx_strand_id
1 'polypeptide(L)' 'MSYDTPEDAITLEELSEVLADATGTTGEEIEREAEELEIAPPSEATVVDE' A
#
# COMPACT_ATOMS: atom_id res chain seq x y z
N MET A 1 -7.17 22.06 -2.00
CA MET A 1 -7.85 20.84 -2.45
C MET A 1 -8.46 20.21 -1.22
N SER A 2 -9.79 20.23 -1.09
CA SER A 2 -10.46 19.42 -0.07
C SER A 2 -10.51 18.00 -0.58
N TYR A 3 -9.92 17.08 0.17
CA TYR A 3 -10.06 15.66 -0.08
C TYR A 3 -11.42 15.27 0.50
N ASP A 4 -12.36 14.92 -0.38
CA ASP A 4 -13.59 14.25 0.03
C ASP A 4 -13.18 12.82 0.34
N THR A 5 -13.12 12.47 1.63
CA THR A 5 -12.77 11.12 2.04
C THR A 5 -13.96 10.22 1.67
N PRO A 6 -13.77 9.20 0.81
CA PRO A 6 -14.87 8.35 0.41
C PRO A 6 -15.45 7.61 1.62
N GLU A 7 -16.76 7.33 1.59
CA GLU A 7 -17.46 6.66 2.70
C GLU A 7 -16.87 5.28 3.02
N ASP A 8 -16.23 4.63 2.04
CA ASP A 8 -15.57 3.33 2.17
C ASP A 8 -14.04 3.43 2.37
N ALA A 9 -13.52 4.59 2.75
CA ALA A 9 -12.10 4.72 3.07
C ALA A 9 -11.77 3.90 4.33
N ILE A 10 -10.76 3.05 4.22
CA ILE A 10 -10.15 2.38 5.37
C ILE A 10 -8.92 3.14 5.85
N THR A 11 -8.61 2.99 7.13
CA THR A 11 -7.38 3.51 7.72
C THR A 11 -6.16 2.69 7.28
N LEU A 12 -4.96 3.22 7.50
CA LEU A 12 -3.72 2.48 7.22
C LEU A 12 -3.60 1.23 8.10
N GLU A 13 -4.06 1.30 9.35
CA GLU A 13 -4.09 0.15 10.26
C GLU A 13 -4.99 -0.97 9.71
N GLU A 14 -6.21 -0.64 9.28
CA GLU A 14 -7.12 -1.59 8.65
C GLU A 14 -6.57 -2.16 7.34
N LEU A 15 -5.87 -1.34 6.55
CA LEU A 15 -5.20 -1.80 5.33
C LEU A 15 -4.12 -2.85 5.65
N SER A 16 -3.29 -2.59 6.64
CA SER A 16 -2.22 -3.50 7.05
C SER A 16 -2.77 -4.83 7.59
N GLU A 17 -3.91 -4.83 8.29
CA GLU A 17 -4.60 -6.05 8.70
C GLU A 17 -5.13 -6.85 7.50
N VAL A 18 -5.76 -6.19 6.53
CA VAL A 18 -6.30 -6.84 5.31
C VAL A 18 -5.17 -7.46 4.49
N LEU A 19 -4.06 -6.74 4.33
CA LEU A 19 -2.90 -7.25 3.60
C LEU A 19 -2.27 -8.44 4.32
N ALA A 20 -2.12 -8.38 5.65
CA ALA A 20 -1.57 -9.47 6.45
C ALA A 20 -2.36 -10.78 6.29
N ASP A 21 -3.69 -10.71 6.28
CA ASP A 21 -4.55 -11.88 6.02
C ASP A 21 -4.35 -12.42 4.60
N ALA A 22 -4.28 -11.54 3.60
CA ALA A 22 -4.12 -11.92 2.20
C ALA A 22 -2.73 -12.53 1.87
N THR A 23 -1.67 -12.06 2.53
CA THR A 23 -0.28 -12.50 2.31
C THR A 23 0.14 -13.61 3.27
N GLY A 24 -0.62 -13.85 4.35
CA GLY A 24 -0.23 -14.75 5.44
C GLY A 24 0.93 -14.22 6.29
N THR A 25 1.11 -12.89 6.35
CA THR A 25 2.13 -12.22 7.16
C THR A 25 1.49 -11.50 8.36
N THR A 26 2.22 -10.63 9.06
CA THR A 26 1.67 -9.78 10.14
C THR A 26 1.62 -8.33 9.70
N GLY A 27 0.69 -7.54 10.25
CA GLY A 27 0.61 -6.11 9.96
C GLY A 27 1.91 -5.37 10.32
N GLU A 28 2.57 -5.74 11.42
CA GLU A 28 3.86 -5.16 11.83
C GLU A 28 4.98 -5.43 10.81
N GLU A 29 5.01 -6.63 10.22
CA GLU A 29 5.97 -6.96 9.17
C GLU A 29 5.72 -6.12 7.91
N ILE A 30 4.45 -5.91 7.55
CA ILE A 30 4.05 -5.07 6.42
C ILE A 30 4.45 -3.61 6.63
N GLU A 31 4.17 -3.03 7.79
CA GLU A 31 4.55 -1.64 8.09
C GLU A 31 6.07 -1.44 8.00
N ARG A 32 6.83 -2.38 8.59
CA ARG A 32 8.30 -2.35 8.51
C ARG A 32 8.80 -2.44 7.06
N GLU A 33 8.27 -3.39 6.28
CA GLU A 33 8.67 -3.54 4.87
C GLU A 33 8.25 -2.33 4.02
N ALA A 34 7.09 -1.71 4.32
CA ALA A 34 6.62 -0.51 3.64
C ALA A 34 7.52 0.70 3.92
N GLU A 35 8.02 0.85 5.14
CA GLU A 35 9.01 1.88 5.49
C GLU A 35 10.36 1.68 4.76
N GLU A 36 10.74 0.43 4.51
CA GLU A 36 11.99 0.06 3.82
C GLU A 36 11.85 0.07 2.28
N LEU A 37 10.62 0.11 1.75
CA LEU A 37 10.36 -0.03 0.33
C LEU A 37 10.77 1.23 -0.46
N GLU A 38 11.83 1.13 -1.25
CA GLU A 38 12.24 2.17 -2.19
C GLU A 38 11.42 2.09 -3.49
N ILE A 39 10.45 3.01 -3.66
CA ILE A 39 9.67 3.15 -4.90
C ILE A 39 10.42 4.07 -5.87
N ALA A 40 10.94 3.50 -6.97
CA ALA A 40 11.56 4.26 -8.04
C ALA A 40 10.53 5.21 -8.72
N PRO A 41 10.97 6.36 -9.27
CA PRO A 41 10.06 7.31 -9.89
C PRO A 41 9.40 6.71 -11.15
N PRO A 42 8.20 7.18 -11.53
CA PRO A 42 7.50 6.68 -12.71
C PRO A 42 8.29 6.79 -14.02
N SER A 43 9.25 7.73 -14.11
CA SER A 43 10.15 7.87 -15.27
C SER A 43 11.05 6.65 -15.51
N GLU A 44 11.25 5.82 -14.49
CA GLU A 44 12.03 4.58 -14.54
C GLU A 44 11.16 3.33 -14.73
N ALA A 45 9.83 3.50 -14.76
CA ALA A 45 8.90 2.39 -14.97
C ALA A 45 8.97 1.87 -16.42
N THR A 46 8.89 0.55 -16.58
CA THR A 46 8.74 -0.08 -17.90
C THR A 46 7.25 -0.20 -18.23
N VAL A 47 6.81 0.39 -19.33
CA VAL A 47 5.43 0.20 -19.85
C VAL A 47 5.37 -1.13 -20.59
N VAL A 48 4.40 -1.96 -20.22
CA VAL A 48 4.11 -3.23 -20.91
C VAL A 48 2.86 -3.01 -21.75
N ASP A 49 3.00 -3.11 -23.08
CA ASP A 49 1.84 -3.22 -23.98
C ASP A 49 1.24 -4.64 -23.89
N GLU A 50 -0.08 -4.72 -23.80
CA GLU A 50 -0.86 -5.98 -23.69
C GLU A 50 -0.86 -6.82 -24.98
#